data_AF-A0A059XZA8-F1
#
_entry.id   AF-A0A059XZA8-F1
#
_cell.length_a   1.000
_cell.length_b   1.000
_cell.length_c   1.000
_cell.angle_alpha   90.00
_cell.angle_beta   90.00
_cell.angle_gamma   90.00
#
_symmetry.space_group_name_H-M   'P 1'
#
loop_
_entity.id
_entity.type
_entity.pdbx_description
1 polymer ?
#
loop_
_entity_poly.entity_id
_entity_poly.type
_entity_poly.pdbx_seq_one_letter_code
_entity_poly.pdbx_strand_id
1 'polypeptide(L)'
;MNDINIDKLERFASYSRNKKFLYTVYFIGLLAFLYIVSVIIALLVYRKWNNVSLGLAISLMVLGVIWILFLGPVLQLFNLSFIAFRALENDPNPWRSKKPYLWVLNFQTFFALYAYNLINNRKHWFTKDEKQKLVTWLFNQNDNISLMNK
;
A
#
# COMPACT_ATOMS: atom_id res chain seq x y z
N MET A 1 -20.55 9.81 -12.85
CA MET A 1 -19.79 10.03 -11.60
C MET A 1 -20.77 10.01 -10.43
N ASN A 2 -21.60 8.97 -10.33
CA ASN A 2 -22.64 8.85 -9.32
C ASN A 2 -22.34 7.58 -8.54
N ASP A 3 -21.83 7.73 -7.30
CA ASP A 3 -22.06 6.84 -6.15
C ASP A 3 -20.89 6.71 -5.14
N ILE A 4 -19.73 7.31 -5.40
CA ILE A 4 -18.66 7.42 -4.37
C ILE A 4 -18.78 8.81 -3.75
N ASN A 5 -18.86 8.87 -2.42
CA ASN A 5 -18.79 10.15 -1.70
C ASN A 5 -17.44 10.83 -2.00
N ILE A 6 -17.50 11.99 -2.67
CA ILE A 6 -16.33 12.72 -3.16
C ILE A 6 -15.42 13.13 -1.98
N ASP A 7 -15.99 13.59 -0.87
CA ASP A 7 -15.23 13.99 0.32
C ASP A 7 -14.39 12.83 0.89
N LYS A 8 -14.96 11.60 0.89
CA LYS A 8 -14.21 10.41 1.31
C LYS A 8 -13.09 10.08 0.33
N LEU A 9 -13.33 10.23 -0.97
CA LEU A 9 -12.35 9.95 -2.02
C LEU A 9 -11.20 10.96 -2.01
N GLU A 10 -11.49 12.26 -1.83
CA GLU A 10 -10.48 13.30 -1.68
C GLU A 10 -9.65 13.08 -0.42
N ARG A 11 -10.28 12.71 0.70
CA ARG A 11 -9.57 12.35 1.92
C ARG A 11 -8.68 11.12 1.72
N PHE A 12 -9.18 10.10 1.01
CA PHE A 12 -8.37 8.94 0.66
C PHE A 12 -7.16 9.34 -0.20
N ALA A 13 -7.36 10.16 -1.23
CA ALA A 13 -6.31 10.67 -2.11
C ALA A 13 -5.25 11.53 -1.38
N SER A 14 -5.66 12.27 -0.35
CA SER A 14 -4.79 13.16 0.43
C SER A 14 -3.65 12.45 1.17
N TYR A 15 -3.78 11.14 1.43
CA TYR A 15 -2.76 10.36 2.14
C TYR A 15 -1.42 10.32 1.41
N SER A 16 -1.44 10.36 0.07
CA SER A 16 -0.21 10.41 -0.74
C SER A 16 0.59 11.69 -0.54
N ARG A 17 -0.07 12.80 -0.15
CA ARG A 17 0.53 14.13 0.04
C ARG A 17 0.76 14.49 1.50
N ASN A 18 0.26 13.70 2.43
CA ASN A 18 0.44 13.97 3.85
C ASN A 18 1.89 13.69 4.25
N LYS A 19 2.66 14.75 4.51
CA LYS A 19 4.09 14.64 4.91
C LYS A 19 4.30 13.72 6.11
N LYS A 20 3.40 13.75 7.10
CA LYS A 20 3.49 12.87 8.27
C LYS A 20 3.39 11.40 7.86
N PHE A 21 2.41 11.09 7.02
CA PHE A 21 2.20 9.73 6.51
C PHE A 21 3.36 9.28 5.61
N LEU A 22 3.89 10.17 4.77
CA LEU A 22 5.05 9.91 3.93
C LEU A 22 6.31 9.58 4.77
N TYR A 23 6.61 10.35 5.81
CA TYR A 23 7.72 10.03 6.72
C TYR A 23 7.52 8.69 7.43
N THR A 24 6.29 8.37 7.84
CA THR A 24 5.96 7.07 8.39
C THR A 24 6.24 5.97 7.37
N VAL A 25 5.77 6.09 6.12
CA VAL A 25 6.04 5.12 5.05
C VAL A 25 7.55 4.94 4.80
N TYR A 26 8.32 6.03 4.72
CA TYR A 26 9.78 5.97 4.51
C TYR A 26 10.53 5.34 5.69
N PHE A 27 10.22 5.76 6.92
CA PHE A 27 10.81 5.19 8.13
C PHE A 27 10.57 3.68 8.18
N ILE A 28 9.37 3.27 7.80
CA ILE A 28 9.07 1.85 7.80
C ILE A 28 9.76 1.11 6.64
N GLY A 29 9.88 1.73 5.46
CA GLY A 29 10.69 1.20 4.37
C GLY A 29 12.15 0.96 4.78
N LEU A 30 12.73 1.87 5.57
CA LEU A 30 14.06 1.69 6.16
C LEU A 30 14.12 0.49 7.12
N LEU A 31 13.12 0.32 7.99
CA LEU A 31 13.05 -0.87 8.86
C LEU A 31 12.98 -2.17 8.06
N ALA A 32 12.25 -2.19 6.94
CA ALA A 32 12.18 -3.34 6.05
C ALA A 32 13.54 -3.67 5.41
N PHE A 33 14.28 -2.64 5.01
CA PHE A 33 15.63 -2.80 4.49
C PHE A 33 16.57 -3.39 5.55
N LEU A 34 16.57 -2.81 6.76
CA LEU A 34 17.37 -3.31 7.89
C LEU A 34 17.01 -4.76 8.25
N TYR A 35 15.73 -5.11 8.17
CA TYR A 35 15.24 -6.47 8.35
C TYR A 35 15.86 -7.45 7.34
N ILE A 36 15.84 -7.11 6.04
CA ILE A 36 16.42 -7.96 4.98
C ILE A 36 17.92 -8.15 5.22
N VAL A 37 18.64 -7.07 5.52
CA VAL A 37 20.07 -7.12 5.86
C VAL A 37 20.31 -8.06 7.06
N SER A 38 19.48 -7.99 8.09
CA SER A 38 19.58 -8.85 9.28
C SER A 38 19.35 -10.33 8.96
N VAL A 39 18.37 -10.64 8.09
CA VAL A 39 18.12 -12.02 7.62
C VAL A 39 19.32 -12.57 6.86
N ILE A 40 19.89 -11.79 5.95
CA ILE A 40 21.08 -12.20 5.18
C ILE A 40 22.25 -12.51 6.11
N ILE A 41 22.51 -11.65 7.10
CA ILE A 41 23.55 -11.88 8.10
C ILE A 41 23.28 -13.17 8.90
N ALA A 42 22.03 -13.37 9.34
CA ALA A 42 21.67 -14.57 10.12
C ALA A 42 21.90 -15.86 9.32
N LEU A 43 21.58 -15.88 8.02
CA LEU A 43 21.82 -17.01 7.12
C LEU A 43 23.31 -17.27 6.90
N LEU A 44 24.12 -16.22 6.76
CA LEU A 44 25.58 -16.35 6.59
C LEU A 44 26.26 -16.94 7.82
N VAL A 45 25.78 -16.61 9.02
CA VAL A 45 26.40 -17.01 10.30
C VAL A 45 25.83 -18.34 10.84
N TYR A 46 24.73 -18.85 10.25
CA TYR A 46 24.02 -20.06 10.68
C TYR A 46 24.91 -21.28 10.90
N ARG A 47 25.91 -21.49 10.04
CA ARG A 47 26.84 -22.64 10.15
C ARG A 47 27.76 -22.58 11.38
N LYS A 48 28.08 -21.39 11.88
CA LYS A 48 28.97 -21.23 13.05
C LYS A 48 28.20 -21.02 14.36
N TRP A 49 27.03 -20.38 14.32
CA TRP A 49 26.27 -20.00 15.52
C TRP A 49 24.81 -20.44 15.43
N ASN A 50 24.59 -21.76 15.33
CA ASN A 50 23.29 -22.35 15.02
C ASN A 50 22.14 -21.87 15.95
N ASN A 51 22.37 -21.84 17.26
CA ASN A 51 21.36 -21.41 18.24
C ASN A 51 21.02 -19.91 18.11
N VAL A 52 22.02 -19.07 17.85
CA VAL A 52 21.83 -17.61 17.68
C VAL A 52 21.09 -17.32 16.38
N SER A 53 21.46 -18.01 15.30
CA SER A 53 20.79 -17.86 14.00
C SER A 53 19.34 -18.37 14.02
N LEU A 54 19.04 -19.43 14.75
CA LEU A 54 17.65 -19.89 14.96
C LEU A 54 16.81 -18.86 15.73
N GLY A 55 17.35 -18.30 16.82
CA GLY A 55 16.66 -17.26 17.59
C GLY A 55 16.41 -15.99 16.77
N LEU A 56 17.39 -15.58 15.95
CA LEU A 56 17.24 -14.49 15.01
C LEU A 56 16.19 -14.81 13.93
N ALA A 57 16.21 -16.01 13.35
CA ALA A 57 15.25 -16.40 12.31
C ALA A 57 13.80 -16.38 12.81
N ILE A 58 13.54 -16.87 14.03
CA ILE A 58 12.21 -16.83 14.65
C ILE A 58 11.77 -15.38 14.91
N SER A 59 12.65 -14.56 15.50
CA SER A 59 12.37 -13.15 15.76
C SER A 59 12.06 -12.40 14.47
N LEU A 60 12.81 -12.71 13.40
CA LEU A 60 12.60 -12.16 12.08
C LEU A 60 11.25 -12.63 11.50
N MET A 61 10.90 -13.91 11.58
CA MET A 61 9.58 -14.39 11.15
C MET A 61 8.41 -13.65 11.84
N VAL A 62 8.49 -13.45 13.16
CA VAL A 62 7.46 -12.71 13.91
C VAL A 62 7.37 -11.26 13.42
N LEU A 63 8.51 -10.60 13.23
CA LEU A 63 8.54 -9.25 12.65
C LEU A 63 7.98 -9.22 11.22
N GLY A 64 8.25 -10.24 10.41
CA GLY A 64 7.70 -10.39 9.06
C GLY A 64 6.18 -10.54 9.05
N VAL A 65 5.60 -11.27 10.01
CA VAL A 65 4.13 -11.38 10.16
C VAL A 65 3.52 -10.03 10.55
N ILE A 66 4.12 -9.33 11.52
CA ILE A 66 3.70 -7.97 11.90
C ILE A 66 3.78 -7.04 10.68
N TRP A 67 4.81 -7.21 9.84
CA TRP A 67 4.98 -6.45 8.61
C TRP A 67 3.82 -6.66 7.64
N ILE A 68 3.44 -7.91 7.35
CA ILE A 68 2.34 -8.20 6.43
C ILE A 68 1.01 -7.63 6.96
N LEU A 69 0.79 -7.69 8.28
CA LEU A 69 -0.47 -7.28 8.91
C LEU A 69 -0.67 -5.77 8.99
N PHE A 70 0.39 -4.98 9.18
CA PHE A 70 0.26 -3.53 9.39
C PHE A 70 0.81 -2.70 8.23
N LEU A 71 1.83 -3.21 7.57
CA LEU A 71 2.74 -2.44 6.74
C LEU A 71 2.38 -2.54 5.26
N GLY A 72 2.13 -3.77 4.80
CA GLY A 72 1.51 -4.02 3.50
C GLY A 72 0.26 -3.16 3.27
N PRO A 73 -0.74 -3.16 4.18
CA PRO A 73 -1.91 -2.28 4.11
C PRO A 73 -1.59 -0.79 3.93
N VAL A 74 -0.65 -0.26 4.72
CA VAL A 74 -0.27 1.15 4.69
C VAL A 74 0.40 1.53 3.36
N LEU A 75 1.23 0.64 2.82
CA LEU A 75 1.84 0.83 1.49
C LEU A 75 0.81 0.78 0.37
N GLN A 76 -0.17 -0.13 0.45
CA GLN A 76 -1.26 -0.17 -0.52
C GLN A 76 -2.13 1.08 -0.45
N LEU A 77 -2.40 1.59 0.76
CA LEU A 77 -3.07 2.88 0.95
C LEU A 77 -2.27 4.01 0.31
N PHE A 78 -0.97 4.09 0.55
CA PHE A 78 -0.11 5.10 -0.07
C PHE A 78 -0.18 5.03 -1.60
N ASN A 79 0.03 3.84 -2.17
CA ASN A 79 0.03 3.64 -3.63
C ASN A 79 -1.33 3.99 -4.27
N LEU A 80 -2.43 3.42 -3.76
CA LEU A 80 -3.75 3.68 -4.31
C LEU A 80 -4.23 5.12 -4.07
N SER A 81 -3.86 5.74 -2.94
CA SER A 81 -4.14 7.17 -2.71
C SER A 81 -3.46 8.07 -3.73
N PHE A 82 -2.25 7.71 -4.17
CA PHE A 82 -1.50 8.46 -5.15
C PHE A 82 -2.12 8.35 -6.56
N ILE A 83 -2.56 7.14 -6.93
CA ILE A 83 -3.28 6.91 -8.19
C ILE A 83 -4.64 7.64 -8.17
N ALA A 84 -5.38 7.54 -7.05
CA ALA A 84 -6.65 8.23 -6.89
C ALA A 84 -6.50 9.75 -6.97
N PHE A 85 -5.46 10.30 -6.34
CA PHE A 85 -5.12 11.73 -6.42
C PHE A 85 -4.91 12.18 -7.88
N ARG A 86 -4.10 11.45 -8.64
CA ARG A 86 -3.86 11.77 -10.05
C ARG A 86 -5.11 11.68 -10.92
N ALA A 87 -5.91 10.64 -10.68
CA ALA A 87 -7.18 10.48 -11.38
C ALA A 87 -8.15 11.63 -11.07
N LEU A 88 -8.15 12.16 -9.84
CA LEU A 88 -8.92 13.35 -9.48
C LEU A 88 -8.38 14.63 -10.13
N GLU A 89 -7.06 14.74 -10.32
CA GLU A 89 -6.43 15.84 -11.05
C GLU A 89 -6.54 15.72 -12.58
N ASN A 90 -7.27 14.71 -13.09
CA ASN A 90 -7.43 14.41 -14.52
C ASN A 90 -6.10 14.13 -15.24
N ASP A 91 -5.14 13.51 -14.56
CA ASP A 91 -3.91 13.01 -15.19
C ASP A 91 -4.27 12.04 -16.34
N PRO A 92 -3.73 12.22 -17.56
CA PRO A 92 -4.03 11.35 -18.69
C PRO A 92 -3.59 9.89 -18.50
N ASN A 93 -2.65 9.63 -17.58
CA ASN A 93 -2.24 8.28 -17.17
C ASN A 93 -1.96 8.22 -15.65
N PRO A 94 -3.00 8.08 -14.81
CA PRO A 94 -2.85 8.06 -13.35
C PRO A 94 -1.96 6.91 -12.84
N TRP A 95 -1.96 5.77 -13.53
CA TRP A 95 -1.23 4.55 -13.16
C TRP A 95 0.28 4.64 -13.40
N ARG A 96 0.73 5.44 -14.39
CA ARG A 96 2.12 5.52 -14.88
C ARG A 96 2.78 4.19 -15.24
N SER A 97 2.00 3.12 -15.27
CA SER A 97 2.39 1.74 -15.43
C SER A 97 1.17 0.98 -15.90
N LYS A 98 1.34 -0.27 -16.36
CA LYS A 98 0.18 -1.10 -16.71
C LYS A 98 -0.68 -1.28 -15.48
N LYS A 99 -1.99 -1.08 -15.64
CA LYS A 99 -2.93 -1.33 -14.54
C LYS A 99 -2.88 -2.80 -14.13
N PRO A 100 -3.02 -3.08 -12.83
CA PRO A 100 -3.07 -4.46 -12.34
C PRO A 100 -4.34 -5.17 -12.84
N TYR A 101 -4.29 -6.50 -12.91
CA TYR A 101 -5.49 -7.32 -13.14
C TYR A 101 -6.54 -7.07 -12.05
N LEU A 102 -7.82 -7.23 -12.40
CA LEU A 102 -8.95 -6.91 -11.52
C LEU A 102 -8.87 -7.61 -10.14
N TRP A 103 -8.41 -8.87 -10.09
CA TRP A 103 -8.26 -9.60 -8.84
C TRP A 103 -7.15 -9.01 -7.96
N VAL A 104 -6.02 -8.59 -8.56
CA VAL A 104 -4.92 -7.91 -7.86
C VAL A 104 -5.39 -6.55 -7.36
N LEU A 105 -6.14 -5.80 -8.16
CA LEU A 105 -6.69 -4.51 -7.74
C LEU A 105 -7.67 -4.66 -6.58
N ASN A 106 -8.52 -5.69 -6.61
CA ASN A 106 -9.42 -6.02 -5.49
C ASN A 106 -8.65 -6.33 -4.20
N PHE A 107 -7.54 -7.07 -4.32
CA PHE A 107 -6.65 -7.38 -3.20
C PHE A 107 -5.98 -6.12 -2.67
N GLN A 108 -5.34 -5.33 -3.52
CA GLN A 108 -4.69 -4.07 -3.14
C GLN A 108 -5.68 -3.10 -2.47
N THR A 109 -6.88 -2.97 -3.04
CA THR A 109 -7.93 -2.09 -2.49
C THR A 109 -8.45 -2.60 -1.14
N PHE A 110 -8.55 -3.92 -0.93
CA PHE A 110 -8.88 -4.47 0.38
C PHE A 110 -7.89 -4.01 1.46
N PHE A 111 -6.60 -4.18 1.20
CA PHE A 111 -5.55 -3.81 2.15
C PHE A 111 -5.44 -2.30 2.34
N ALA A 112 -5.58 -1.50 1.28
CA ALA A 112 -5.61 -0.05 1.37
C ALA A 112 -6.78 0.45 2.23
N LEU A 113 -7.98 -0.10 2.04
CA LEU A 113 -9.15 0.26 2.83
C LEU A 113 -9.06 -0.24 4.26
N TYR A 114 -8.45 -1.40 4.50
CA TYR A 114 -8.15 -1.87 5.85
C TYR A 114 -7.27 -0.86 6.61
N ALA A 115 -6.18 -0.39 5.99
CA ALA A 115 -5.33 0.66 6.57
C ALA A 115 -6.09 1.99 6.76
N TYR A 116 -6.87 2.41 5.76
CA TYR A 116 -7.64 3.64 5.83
C TYR A 116 -8.65 3.62 6.98
N ASN A 117 -9.34 2.49 7.18
CA ASN A 117 -10.31 2.30 8.26
C ASN A 117 -9.63 2.20 9.63
N LEU A 118 -8.42 1.63 9.72
CA LEU A 118 -7.63 1.63 10.96
C LEU A 118 -7.23 3.05 11.39
N ILE A 119 -6.92 3.93 10.45
CA ILE A 119 -6.44 5.29 10.72
C ILE A 119 -7.60 6.27 10.95
N ASN A 120 -8.74 6.08 10.28
CA ASN A 120 -9.87 7.01 10.33
C ASN A 120 -11.00 6.56 11.26
N ASN A 121 -11.77 7.54 11.75
CA ASN A 121 -12.98 7.28 12.52
C ASN A 121 -14.01 6.48 11.72
N ARG A 122 -14.78 5.62 12.41
CA ARG A 122 -15.82 4.76 11.82
C ARG A 122 -16.81 5.47 10.89
N LYS A 123 -17.08 6.76 11.13
CA LYS A 123 -17.95 7.60 10.30
C LYS A 123 -17.45 7.78 8.86
N HIS A 124 -16.13 7.68 8.63
CA HIS A 124 -15.53 7.85 7.32
C HIS A 124 -15.17 6.53 6.64
N TRP A 125 -15.48 5.39 7.26
CA TRP A 125 -15.13 4.09 6.69
C TRP A 125 -15.80 3.88 5.33
N PHE A 126 -15.09 3.20 4.46
CA PHE A 126 -15.65 2.69 3.22
C PHE A 126 -16.45 1.43 3.50
N THR A 127 -17.71 1.44 3.06
CA THR A 127 -18.59 0.27 3.03
C THR A 127 -18.17 -0.72 1.95
N LYS A 128 -18.74 -1.95 1.98
CA LYS A 128 -18.46 -2.97 0.96
C LYS A 128 -18.85 -2.51 -0.45
N ASP A 129 -19.95 -1.77 -0.58
CA ASP A 129 -20.43 -1.26 -1.86
C ASP A 129 -19.53 -0.12 -2.37
N GLU A 130 -19.14 0.81 -1.49
CA GLU A 130 -18.19 1.87 -1.83
C GLU A 130 -16.82 1.30 -2.23
N LYS A 131 -16.38 0.18 -1.64
CA LYS A 131 -15.17 -0.54 -2.08
C LYS A 131 -15.28 -1.02 -3.52
N GLN A 132 -16.38 -1.68 -3.89
CA GLN A 132 -16.55 -2.19 -5.26
C GLN A 132 -16.61 -1.04 -6.27
N LYS A 133 -17.27 0.05 -5.90
CA LYS A 133 -17.30 1.29 -6.69
C LYS A 133 -15.90 1.86 -6.87
N LEU A 134 -15.09 1.93 -5.80
CA LEU A 134 -13.70 2.40 -5.87
C LEU A 134 -12.83 1.53 -6.78
N VAL A 135 -12.92 0.20 -6.67
CA VAL A 135 -12.20 -0.74 -7.55
C VAL A 135 -12.59 -0.52 -9.01
N THR A 136 -13.89 -0.43 -9.29
CA THR A 136 -14.41 -0.22 -10.64
C THR A 136 -13.94 1.13 -11.21
N TRP A 137 -14.00 2.18 -10.40
CA TRP A 137 -13.54 3.51 -10.79
C TRP A 137 -12.03 3.54 -11.08
N LEU A 138 -11.21 2.91 -10.24
CA LEU A 138 -9.76 2.79 -10.45
C LEU A 138 -9.43 1.95 -11.69
N PHE A 139 -10.14 0.85 -11.92
CA PHE A 139 -9.91 -0.04 -13.06
C PHE A 139 -10.22 0.61 -14.40
N ASN A 140 -11.19 1.52 -14.41
CA ASN A 140 -11.61 2.29 -15.57
C ASN A 140 -10.68 3.48 -15.90
N GLN A 141 -9.71 3.79 -15.02
CA GLN A 141 -8.72 4.83 -15.32
C GLN A 141 -7.78 4.39 -16.45
N ASN A 142 -7.36 5.36 -17.26
CA ASN A 142 -6.45 5.12 -18.37
C ASN A 142 -5.06 4.72 -17.87
N ASP A 143 -4.45 3.73 -18.50
CA ASP A 143 -3.11 3.23 -18.18
C ASP A 143 -2.16 3.27 -19.38
N ASN A 144 -2.50 4.07 -20.40
CA ASN A 144 -1.80 4.09 -21.68
C ASN A 144 -0.36 4.61 -21.53
N ILE A 145 0.60 3.68 -21.47
CA ILE A 145 2.03 3.95 -21.24
C ILE A 145 2.63 4.81 -22.38
N SER A 146 2.05 4.73 -23.58
CA SER A 146 2.50 5.50 -24.75
C SER A 146 2.44 7.01 -24.56
N LEU A 147 1.61 7.52 -23.64
CA LEU A 147 1.49 8.94 -23.33
C LEU A 147 2.68 9.50 -22.53
N MET A 148 3.55 8.64 -21.98
CA MET A 148 4.71 9.05 -21.18
C MET A 148 6.01 9.20 -22.00
N ASN A 149 5.99 8.79 -23.27
CA ASN A 149 7.14 8.81 -24.19
C ASN A 149 7.10 9.98 -25.20
N LYS A 150 6.30 11.02 -24.91
CA LYS A 150 6.31 12.29 -25.64
C LYS A 150 6.85 13.38 -24.73
#